data_AF-A0A9E2R5Y2-F1
#
_entry.id   AF-A0A9E2R5Y2-F1
#
_cell.length_a   1.000
_cell.length_b   1.000
_cell.length_c   1.000
_cell.angle_alpha   90.00
_cell.angle_beta   90.00
_cell.angle_gamma   90.00
#
_symmetry.space_group_name_H-M   'P 1'
#
loop_
_entity.id
_entity.type
_entity.pdbx_description
1 polymer ?
#
loop_
_entity_poly.entity_id
_entity_poly.type
_entity_poly.pdbx_seq_one_letter_code
_entity_poly.pdbx_strand_id
1 'polypeptide(L)'
;MRDFEGRCAYSLQHVNRVGVRLIEVDHFNPKLRGLERNNYSNLFPSTRHCNASKRDTWPEPHFARLGARFLNPTKEQDYGVHIFEDRTSARLVGITPAGKYHIRCCDLNAPHLILERAERARLRRLLNDYPVTAKLALQIVNEGEMLDASALLRRVLETMIPEIPGPPLPGSTG
;
A
#
# COMPACT_ATOMS: atom_id res chain seq x y z
N MET A 1 9.03 -9.84 -5.73
CA MET A 1 9.56 -8.51 -5.32
C MET A 1 9.52 -7.52 -6.47
N ARG A 2 10.07 -7.82 -7.66
CA ARG A 2 9.97 -6.93 -8.84
C ARG A 2 8.52 -6.64 -9.23
N ASP A 3 7.68 -7.67 -9.25
CA ASP A 3 6.24 -7.56 -9.63
C ASP A 3 5.42 -6.68 -8.67
N PHE A 4 5.95 -6.34 -7.50
CA PHE A 4 5.33 -5.48 -6.49
C PHE A 4 6.17 -4.24 -6.21
N GLU A 5 7.17 -3.94 -7.04
CA GLU A 5 8.05 -2.77 -6.90
C GLU A 5 8.70 -2.66 -5.51
N GLY A 6 9.07 -3.80 -4.92
CA GLY A 6 9.66 -3.83 -3.57
C GLY A 6 8.66 -3.50 -2.45
N ARG A 7 7.35 -3.58 -2.70
CA ARG A 7 6.30 -3.28 -1.73
C ARG A 7 5.60 -4.53 -1.21
N CYS A 8 4.99 -4.39 -0.05
CA CYS A 8 3.98 -5.32 0.42
C CYS A 8 2.76 -5.30 -0.51
N ALA A 9 2.31 -6.48 -0.93
CA ALA A 9 1.16 -6.69 -1.79
C ALA A 9 -0.17 -6.18 -1.20
N TYR A 10 -0.22 -5.97 0.13
CA TYR A 10 -1.44 -5.54 0.81
C TYR A 10 -1.40 -4.06 1.18
N SER A 11 -0.40 -3.61 1.93
CA SER A 11 -0.33 -2.24 2.44
C SER A 11 0.38 -1.25 1.51
N LEU A 12 1.01 -1.74 0.44
CA LEU A 12 1.88 -0.98 -0.46
C LEU A 12 3.12 -0.34 0.23
N GLN A 13 3.36 -0.68 1.50
CA GLN A 13 4.54 -0.21 2.23
C GLN A 13 5.80 -0.79 1.58
N HIS A 14 6.76 0.08 1.27
CA HIS A 14 7.98 -0.30 0.59
C HIS A 14 8.98 -0.97 1.55
N VAL A 15 9.78 -1.89 1.01
CA VAL A 15 10.81 -2.61 1.76
C VAL A 15 11.85 -1.70 2.41
N ASN A 16 12.15 -0.53 1.82
CA ASN A 16 13.08 0.43 2.42
C ASN A 16 12.52 1.13 3.67
N ARG A 17 11.20 1.09 3.90
CA ARG A 17 10.56 1.68 5.08
C ARG A 17 10.49 0.72 6.25
N VAL A 18 10.22 -0.54 5.95
CA VAL A 18 10.05 -1.60 6.97
C VAL A 18 11.32 -2.42 7.18
N GLY A 19 12.20 -2.49 6.18
CA GLY A 19 13.40 -3.32 6.16
C GLY A 19 13.17 -4.70 5.52
N VAL A 20 14.16 -5.16 4.74
CA VAL A 20 14.09 -6.42 3.97
C VAL A 20 13.75 -7.64 4.82
N ARG A 21 14.26 -7.71 6.05
CA ARG A 21 14.01 -8.83 6.97
C ARG A 21 12.58 -8.88 7.55
N LEU A 22 11.80 -7.83 7.33
CA LEU A 22 10.39 -7.74 7.75
C LEU A 22 9.41 -7.95 6.59
N ILE A 23 9.92 -8.27 5.40
CA ILE A 23 9.12 -8.79 4.28
C ILE A 23 9.17 -10.31 4.30
N GLU A 24 7.99 -10.93 4.24
CA GLU A 24 7.77 -12.36 4.29
C GLU A 24 6.99 -12.79 3.04
N VAL A 25 7.04 -14.09 2.74
CA VAL A 25 6.18 -14.69 1.72
C VAL A 25 4.88 -15.11 2.39
N ASP A 26 3.76 -14.53 1.96
CA ASP A 26 2.42 -14.93 2.37
C ASP A 26 1.74 -15.78 1.29
N HIS A 27 0.94 -16.74 1.72
CA HIS A 27 0.07 -17.51 0.84
C HIS A 27 -1.26 -16.76 0.66
N PHE A 28 -1.53 -16.21 -0.53
CA PHE A 28 -2.77 -15.47 -0.80
C PHE A 28 -4.00 -16.24 -0.33
N ASN A 29 -4.21 -17.46 -0.85
CA ASN A 29 -5.16 -18.44 -0.34
C ASN A 29 -4.43 -19.47 0.53
N PRO A 30 -4.55 -19.40 1.87
CA PRO A 30 -3.90 -20.33 2.79
C PRO A 30 -4.59 -21.70 2.84
N LYS A 31 -5.79 -21.86 2.24
CA LYS A 31 -6.56 -23.12 2.26
C LYS A 31 -6.15 -24.10 1.16
N LEU A 32 -5.39 -23.64 0.16
CA LEU A 32 -4.81 -24.53 -0.86
C LEU A 32 -3.85 -25.53 -0.21
N ARG A 33 -3.72 -26.71 -0.83
CA ARG A 33 -2.88 -27.81 -0.32
C ARG A 33 -1.89 -28.26 -1.39
N GLY A 34 -0.88 -29.03 -0.96
CA GLY A 34 0.12 -29.61 -1.86
C GLY A 34 0.86 -28.57 -2.69
N LEU A 35 1.10 -28.89 -3.96
CA LEU A 35 1.87 -28.04 -4.88
C LEU A 35 1.15 -26.72 -5.21
N GLU A 36 -0.19 -26.72 -5.27
CA GLU A 36 -0.97 -25.52 -5.60
C GLU A 36 -0.78 -24.41 -4.57
N ARG A 37 -0.64 -24.78 -3.29
CA ARG A 37 -0.37 -23.81 -2.22
C ARG A 37 0.90 -23.01 -2.49
N ASN A 38 1.94 -23.66 -3.00
CA ASN A 38 3.25 -23.07 -3.24
C ASN A 38 3.42 -22.57 -4.68
N ASN A 39 2.35 -22.51 -5.48
CA ASN A 39 2.40 -21.91 -6.80
C ASN A 39 2.69 -20.42 -6.67
N TYR A 40 3.56 -19.88 -7.53
CA TYR A 40 3.95 -18.46 -7.52
C TYR A 40 2.76 -17.50 -7.53
N SER A 41 1.69 -17.84 -8.25
CA SER A 41 0.45 -17.05 -8.29
C SER A 41 -0.27 -16.93 -6.93
N ASN A 42 0.10 -17.76 -5.96
CA ASN A 42 -0.41 -17.76 -4.60
C ASN A 42 0.60 -17.19 -3.58
N LEU A 43 1.79 -16.74 -4.01
CA LEU A 43 2.86 -16.29 -3.11
C LEU A 43 3.09 -14.78 -3.23
N PHE A 44 2.72 -14.03 -2.19
CA PHE A 44 2.83 -12.57 -2.20
C PHE A 44 3.89 -12.07 -1.21
N PRO A 45 4.66 -11.02 -1.57
CA PRO A 45 5.48 -10.32 -0.60
C PRO A 45 4.57 -9.55 0.35
N SER A 46 4.72 -9.77 1.66
CA SER A 46 3.91 -9.12 2.68
C SER A 46 4.79 -8.60 3.81
N THR A 47 4.45 -7.47 4.43
CA THR A 47 5.10 -7.15 5.70
C THR A 47 4.71 -8.18 6.76
N ARG A 48 5.58 -8.45 7.72
CA ARG A 48 5.26 -9.31 8.86
C ARG A 48 3.95 -8.89 9.54
N HIS A 49 3.68 -7.58 9.64
CA HIS A 49 2.43 -7.04 10.17
C HIS A 49 1.21 -7.52 9.38
N CYS A 50 1.17 -7.25 8.07
CA CYS A 50 0.04 -7.62 7.23
C CYS A 50 -0.14 -9.14 7.17
N ASN A 51 0.96 -9.89 7.05
CA ASN A 51 0.97 -11.35 7.07
C ASN A 51 0.41 -11.91 8.39
N ALA A 52 0.89 -11.42 9.53
CA ALA A 52 0.46 -11.88 10.85
C ALA A 52 -0.97 -11.43 11.22
N SER A 53 -1.49 -10.37 10.59
CA SER A 53 -2.90 -9.99 10.70
C SER A 53 -3.78 -10.92 9.86
N LYS A 54 -3.39 -11.18 8.61
CA LYS A 54 -4.14 -12.04 7.69
C LYS A 54 -4.15 -13.50 8.17
N ARG A 55 -2.99 -14.06 8.52
CA ARG A 55 -2.81 -15.47 8.92
C ARG A 55 -3.49 -16.43 7.95
N ASP A 56 -4.11 -17.47 8.50
CA ASP A 56 -4.91 -18.46 7.79
C ASP A 56 -6.38 -18.04 7.58
N THR A 57 -6.68 -16.75 7.76
CA THR A 57 -8.03 -16.22 7.60
C THR A 57 -8.47 -16.37 6.16
N TRP A 58 -9.69 -16.83 5.96
CA TRP A 58 -10.36 -16.93 4.67
C TRP A 58 -11.87 -16.75 4.91
N PRO A 59 -12.61 -16.06 4.04
CA PRO A 59 -14.03 -15.83 4.28
C PRO A 59 -14.79 -17.16 4.35
N GLU A 60 -15.63 -17.30 5.37
CA GLU A 60 -16.58 -18.41 5.42
C GLU A 60 -17.58 -18.32 4.26
N PRO A 61 -18.17 -19.45 3.81
CA PRO A 61 -19.04 -19.47 2.63
C PRO A 61 -20.21 -18.47 2.71
N HIS A 62 -20.77 -18.26 3.89
CA HIS A 62 -21.89 -17.33 4.05
C HIS A 62 -21.45 -15.86 3.88
N PHE A 63 -20.30 -15.46 4.41
CA PHE A 63 -19.74 -14.12 4.17
C PHE A 63 -19.25 -13.95 2.74
N ALA A 64 -18.68 -15.01 2.14
CA ALA A 64 -18.26 -14.99 0.74
C ALA A 64 -19.44 -14.70 -0.20
N ARG A 65 -20.62 -15.28 0.07
CA ARG A 65 -21.87 -14.96 -0.67
C ARG A 65 -22.31 -13.50 -0.54
N LEU A 66 -21.94 -12.83 0.56
CA LEU A 66 -22.16 -11.39 0.77
C LEU A 66 -21.04 -10.52 0.15
N GLY A 67 -20.14 -11.12 -0.64
CA GLY A 67 -19.06 -10.44 -1.34
C GLY A 67 -17.77 -10.27 -0.53
N ALA A 68 -17.67 -10.85 0.67
CA ALA A 68 -16.46 -10.81 1.47
C ALA A 68 -15.37 -11.71 0.86
N ARG A 69 -14.25 -11.11 0.46
CA ARG A 69 -13.09 -11.82 -0.09
C ARG A 69 -11.83 -10.98 0.05
N PHE A 70 -10.67 -11.63 -0.02
CA PHE A 70 -9.42 -10.91 -0.25
C PHE A 70 -9.35 -10.48 -1.71
N LEU A 71 -8.86 -9.26 -1.93
CA LEU A 71 -8.51 -8.73 -3.24
C LEU A 71 -7.18 -9.33 -3.69
N ASN A 72 -7.09 -9.76 -4.94
CA ASN A 72 -5.86 -10.29 -5.52
C ASN A 72 -5.24 -9.24 -6.46
N PRO A 73 -4.22 -8.48 -6.03
CA PRO A 73 -3.62 -7.42 -6.85
C PRO A 73 -2.95 -7.93 -8.15
N THR A 74 -2.77 -9.25 -8.31
CA THR A 74 -2.25 -9.85 -9.57
C THR A 74 -3.35 -10.18 -10.57
N LYS A 75 -4.62 -10.06 -10.18
CA LYS A 75 -5.80 -10.43 -10.98
C LYS A 75 -6.80 -9.28 -11.14
N GLU A 76 -6.81 -8.34 -10.21
CA GLU A 76 -7.73 -7.21 -10.21
C GLU A 76 -7.06 -5.98 -9.64
N GLN A 77 -7.62 -4.81 -9.95
CA GLN A 77 -7.23 -3.56 -9.30
C GLN A 77 -7.95 -3.44 -7.95
N ASP A 78 -7.18 -3.28 -6.89
CA ASP A 78 -7.66 -3.16 -5.51
C ASP A 78 -7.91 -1.69 -5.10
N TYR A 79 -6.86 -0.87 -5.12
CA TYR A 79 -6.88 0.54 -4.79
C TYR A 79 -7.46 1.38 -5.92
N GLY A 80 -8.35 2.33 -5.57
CA GLY A 80 -9.09 3.13 -6.54
C GLY A 80 -10.36 2.46 -7.09
N VAL A 81 -10.62 1.20 -6.72
CA VAL A 81 -11.85 0.47 -7.08
C VAL A 81 -12.58 -0.04 -5.84
N HIS A 82 -11.88 -0.72 -4.95
CA HIS A 82 -12.45 -1.28 -3.73
C HIS A 82 -12.01 -0.53 -2.48
N ILE A 83 -10.79 0.01 -2.51
CA ILE A 83 -10.11 0.64 -1.37
C ILE A 83 -9.70 2.06 -1.77
N PHE A 84 -10.00 3.03 -0.91
CA PHE A 84 -9.72 4.44 -1.09
C PHE A 84 -9.10 5.04 0.17
N GLU A 85 -8.39 6.15 0.05
CA GLU A 85 -7.82 6.88 1.18
C GLU A 85 -8.68 8.10 1.54
N ASP A 86 -9.11 8.18 2.80
CA ASP A 86 -9.68 9.41 3.36
C ASP A 86 -8.55 10.43 3.52
N ARG A 87 -8.62 11.52 2.75
CA ARG A 87 -7.59 12.58 2.71
C ARG A 87 -7.44 13.34 4.03
N THR A 88 -8.44 13.28 4.92
CA THR A 88 -8.42 13.97 6.21
C THR A 88 -7.78 13.08 7.28
N SER A 89 -8.19 11.82 7.36
CA SER A 89 -7.76 10.90 8.41
C SER A 89 -6.59 9.99 8.01
N ALA A 90 -6.20 9.98 6.73
CA ALA A 90 -5.23 9.05 6.14
C ALA A 90 -5.59 7.56 6.35
N ARG A 91 -6.86 7.27 6.66
CA ARG A 91 -7.40 5.92 6.80
C ARG A 91 -7.86 5.41 5.45
N LEU A 92 -7.72 4.10 5.24
CA LEU A 92 -8.35 3.42 4.13
C LEU A 92 -9.82 3.17 4.42
N VAL A 93 -10.63 3.39 3.40
CA VAL A 93 -12.07 3.17 3.37
C VAL A 93 -12.37 2.15 2.27
N GLY A 94 -13.00 1.04 2.65
CA GLY A 94 -13.49 0.05 1.70
C GLY A 94 -14.89 0.40 1.25
N ILE A 95 -15.11 0.61 -0.05
CA ILE A 95 -16.45 0.93 -0.57
C ILE A 95 -17.23 -0.32 -1.01
N THR A 96 -16.53 -1.44 -1.24
CA THR A 96 -17.13 -2.75 -1.52
C THR A 96 -17.03 -3.70 -0.32
N PRO A 97 -17.85 -4.76 -0.23
CA PRO A 97 -17.69 -5.79 0.79
C PRO A 97 -16.28 -6.40 0.79
N ALA A 98 -15.69 -6.63 -0.38
CA ALA A 98 -14.33 -7.13 -0.53
C ALA A 98 -13.29 -6.14 0.03
N GLY A 99 -13.39 -4.85 -0.30
CA GLY A 99 -12.50 -3.82 0.21
C GLY A 99 -12.56 -3.70 1.74
N LYS A 100 -13.77 -3.70 2.32
CA LYS A 100 -13.97 -3.67 3.78
C LYS A 100 -13.37 -4.89 4.47
N TYR A 101 -13.60 -6.08 3.88
CA TYR A 101 -13.06 -7.32 4.40
C TYR A 101 -11.52 -7.33 4.35
N HIS A 102 -10.95 -6.95 3.21
CA HIS A 102 -9.51 -6.92 2.98
C HIS A 102 -8.79 -5.96 3.93
N ILE A 103 -9.28 -4.72 4.07
CA ILE A 103 -8.71 -3.72 5.00
C ILE A 103 -8.68 -4.26 6.43
N ARG A 104 -9.78 -4.89 6.88
CA ARG A 104 -9.91 -5.41 8.24
C ARG A 104 -8.96 -6.59 8.47
N CYS A 105 -8.95 -7.56 7.56
CA CYS A 105 -8.16 -8.79 7.75
C CYS A 105 -6.65 -8.54 7.64
N CYS A 106 -6.20 -7.62 6.79
CA CYS A 106 -4.79 -7.27 6.66
C CYS A 106 -4.36 -6.13 7.60
N ASP A 107 -5.27 -5.61 8.45
CA ASP A 107 -5.07 -4.47 9.35
C ASP A 107 -4.42 -3.26 8.65
N LEU A 108 -4.97 -2.87 7.50
CA LEU A 108 -4.39 -1.81 6.65
C LEU A 108 -4.57 -0.40 7.22
N ASN A 109 -5.25 -0.29 8.36
CA ASN A 109 -5.41 0.91 9.16
C ASN A 109 -4.65 0.84 10.49
N ALA A 110 -3.63 -0.01 10.57
CA ALA A 110 -2.67 0.02 11.67
C ALA A 110 -2.06 1.42 11.84
N PRO A 111 -1.75 1.86 13.08
CA PRO A 111 -1.26 3.21 13.34
C PRO A 111 -0.07 3.63 12.47
N HIS A 112 0.91 2.75 12.28
CA HIS A 112 2.11 3.05 11.49
C HIS A 112 1.81 3.29 9.99
N LEU A 113 0.81 2.61 9.43
CA LEU A 113 0.40 2.80 8.03
C LEU A 113 -0.37 4.10 7.84
N ILE A 114 -1.21 4.47 8.81
CA ILE A 114 -1.92 5.76 8.82
C ILE A 114 -0.92 6.90 8.92
N LEU A 115 0.04 6.81 9.84
CA LEU A 115 1.08 7.81 10.02
C LEU A 115 1.93 7.97 8.75
N GLU A 116 2.30 6.87 8.09
CA GLU A 116 3.04 6.94 6.83
C GLU A 116 2.25 7.61 5.71
N ARG A 117 0.95 7.28 5.54
CA ARG A 117 0.09 7.94 4.55
C ARG A 117 -0.12 9.43 4.84
N ALA A 118 -0.31 9.79 6.11
CA ALA A 118 -0.43 11.18 6.55
C ALA A 118 0.85 11.97 6.28
N GLU A 119 2.00 11.39 6.61
CA GLU A 119 3.30 12.02 6.37
C GLU A 119 3.58 12.18 4.87
N ARG A 120 3.29 11.16 4.06
CA ARG A 120 3.36 11.23 2.59
C ARG A 120 2.52 12.38 2.06
N ALA A 121 1.27 12.52 2.52
CA ALA A 121 0.38 13.61 2.11
C ALA A 121 0.92 14.98 2.53
N ARG A 122 1.52 15.10 3.72
CA ARG A 122 2.18 16.32 4.20
C ARG A 122 3.39 16.68 3.34
N LEU A 123 4.29 15.74 3.11
CA LEU A 123 5.51 15.94 2.31
C LEU A 123 5.19 16.29 0.85
N ARG A 124 4.15 15.66 0.27
CA ARG A 124 3.70 16.00 -1.08
C ARG A 124 3.13 17.41 -1.19
N ARG A 125 2.34 17.85 -0.20
CA ARG A 125 1.88 19.25 -0.13
C ARG A 125 3.05 20.22 -0.04
N LEU A 126 4.00 19.97 0.85
CA LEU A 126 5.21 20.79 0.94
C LEU A 126 5.96 20.88 -0.38
N LEU A 127 6.12 19.76 -1.10
CA LEU A 127 6.78 19.74 -2.40
C LEU A 127 6.02 20.53 -3.49
N ASN A 128 4.68 20.56 -3.42
CA ASN A 128 3.85 21.28 -4.38
C ASN A 128 3.73 22.77 -4.04
N ASP A 129 3.67 23.11 -2.75
CA ASP A 129 3.49 24.47 -2.23
C ASP A 129 4.80 25.28 -2.26
N TYR A 130 5.96 24.61 -2.33
CA TYR A 130 7.24 25.23 -2.62
C TYR A 130 7.44 25.26 -4.14
N PRO A 131 7.07 26.33 -4.86
CA PRO A 131 7.58 26.52 -6.21
C PRO A 131 9.10 26.51 -6.06
N VAL A 132 9.77 25.67 -6.86
CA VAL A 132 11.23 25.67 -6.97
C VAL A 132 11.64 27.02 -7.57
N THR A 133 11.64 28.08 -6.76
CA THR A 133 12.19 29.38 -7.11
C THR A 133 13.69 29.24 -7.09
N ALA A 134 14.24 28.75 -8.22
CA ALA A 134 15.48 29.09 -8.92
C ALA A 134 16.72 29.64 -8.15
N LYS A 135 16.83 29.46 -6.84
CA LYS A 135 17.96 29.83 -6.00
C LYS A 135 17.96 28.94 -4.76
N LEU A 136 18.30 27.66 -4.89
CA LEU A 136 18.50 26.83 -3.71
C LEU A 136 19.86 26.15 -3.77
N ALA A 137 20.61 26.37 -2.70
CA ALA A 137 21.99 25.96 -2.50
C ALA A 137 22.18 24.48 -2.88
N LEU A 138 23.01 24.26 -3.89
CA LEU A 138 23.45 22.94 -4.33
C LEU A 138 24.24 22.33 -3.17
N GLN A 139 23.69 21.30 -2.53
CA GLN A 139 24.46 20.50 -1.58
C GLN A 139 25.08 19.34 -2.35
N ILE A 140 26.40 19.20 -2.24
CA ILE A 140 27.13 18.07 -2.81
C ILE A 140 26.79 16.84 -1.97
N VAL A 141 26.05 15.88 -2.53
CA VAL A 141 25.77 14.59 -1.90
C VAL A 141 26.40 13.49 -2.73
N ASN A 142 27.70 13.24 -2.46
CA ASN A 142 28.56 12.16 -3.00
C ASN A 142 28.66 12.03 -4.54
N GLU A 143 29.90 11.77 -5.02
CA GLU A 143 30.21 11.41 -6.41
C GLU A 143 29.63 12.31 -7.53
N GLY A 144 29.44 13.61 -7.27
CA GLY A 144 29.13 14.59 -8.32
C GLY A 144 27.64 14.68 -8.71
N GLU A 145 26.72 14.00 -8.03
CA GLU A 145 25.29 14.27 -8.19
C GLU A 145 24.88 15.54 -7.42
N MET A 146 24.52 16.58 -8.16
CA MET A 146 23.83 17.75 -7.61
C MET A 146 22.35 17.42 -7.44
N LEU A 147 21.92 17.13 -6.20
CA LEU A 147 20.49 16.99 -5.87
C LEU A 147 20.06 18.21 -5.08
N ASP A 148 19.03 18.91 -5.58
CA ASP A 148 18.36 19.89 -4.73
C ASP A 148 17.48 19.17 -3.69
N ALA A 149 17.06 19.91 -2.66
CA ALA A 149 16.22 19.37 -1.59
C ALA A 149 14.90 18.76 -2.12
N SER A 150 14.41 19.23 -3.27
CA SER A 150 13.20 18.72 -3.91
C SER A 150 13.42 17.32 -4.49
N ALA A 151 14.58 17.07 -5.08
CA ALA A 151 14.96 15.76 -5.61
C ALA A 151 15.13 14.72 -4.49
N LEU A 152 15.74 15.11 -3.37
CA LEU A 152 15.82 14.25 -2.18
C LEU A 152 14.42 13.92 -1.63
N LEU A 153 13.53 14.91 -1.55
CA LEU A 153 12.17 14.71 -1.08
C LEU A 153 11.35 13.79 -1.99
N ARG A 154 11.54 13.89 -3.32
CA ARG A 154 10.93 12.98 -4.30
C ARG A 154 11.40 11.53 -4.09
N ARG A 155 12.71 11.31 -3.90
CA ARG A 155 13.26 9.98 -3.58
C ARG A 155 12.68 9.41 -2.29
N VAL A 156 12.47 10.25 -1.26
CA VAL A 156 11.79 9.80 -0.03
C VAL A 156 10.36 9.36 -0.33
N LEU A 157 9.59 10.20 -1.03
CA LEU A 157 8.19 9.92 -1.39
C LEU A 157 8.04 8.65 -2.23
N GLU A 158 8.98 8.34 -3.13
CA GLU A 158 8.99 7.10 -3.92
C GLU A 158 9.04 5.85 -3.04
N THR A 159 9.67 5.92 -1.88
CA THR A 159 9.73 4.79 -0.94
C THR A 159 8.55 4.75 0.03
N MET A 160 7.66 5.74 0.07
CA MET A 160 6.49 5.68 0.94
C MET A 160 5.37 4.88 0.28
N ILE A 161 4.33 4.50 1.04
CA ILE A 161 3.04 4.08 0.47
C ILE A 161 2.65 5.09 -0.63
N PRO A 162 2.28 4.65 -1.84
CA PRO A 162 1.95 5.56 -2.93
C PRO A 162 0.66 6.34 -2.64
N GLU A 163 0.36 7.32 -3.48
CA GLU A 163 -0.92 8.03 -3.36
C GLU A 163 -2.07 7.11 -3.76
N ILE A 164 -3.05 7.02 -2.88
CA ILE A 164 -4.27 6.26 -3.11
C ILE A 164 -5.39 7.25 -3.42
N PRO A 165 -6.25 6.98 -4.42
CA PRO A 165 -7.38 7.84 -4.72
C PRO A 165 -8.32 8.04 -3.51
N GLY A 166 -8.92 9.21 -3.42
CA GLY A 166 -10.01 9.47 -2.48
C GLY A 166 -11.31 8.81 -2.95
N PRO A 167 -12.24 8.51 -2.03
CA PRO A 167 -13.51 7.89 -2.40
C PRO A 167 -14.27 8.75 -3.42
N PRO A 168 -15.02 8.12 -4.35
CA PRO A 168 -15.84 8.87 -5.30
C PRO A 168 -16.86 9.74 -4.55
N LEU A 169 -17.20 10.89 -5.13
CA LEU A 169 -18.20 11.78 -4.54
C LEU A 169 -19.57 11.06 -4.49
N PRO A 170 -20.40 11.31 -3.46
CA PRO A 170 -21.75 10.77 -3.42
C PRO A 170 -22.52 11.23 -4.66
N GLY A 171 -22.95 10.28 -5.52
CA GLY A 171 -23.77 10.56 -6.71
C GLY A 171 -23.07 10.42 -8.06
N SER A 172 -21.77 10.13 -8.11
CA SER A 172 -21.09 9.78 -9.37
C SER A 172 -21.14 8.27 -9.62
N THR A 173 -22.32 7.76 -9.99
CA THR A 173 -22.46 6.46 -10.66
C THR A 173 -22.95 6.76 -12.07
N GLY A 174 -22.05 6.65 -13.04
CA GLY A 174 -22.42 6.53 -14.46
C GLY A 174 -22.92 5.13 -14.77
#